data_AF-A0A524F6H5-F1
#
_entry.id   AF-A0A524F6H5-F1
#
_cell.length_a   1.000
_cell.length_b   1.000
_cell.length_c   1.000
_cell.angle_alpha   90.00
_cell.angle_beta   90.00
_cell.angle_gamma   90.00
#
_symmetry.space_group_name_H-M   'P 1'
#
loop_
_entity.id
_entity.type
_entity.pdbx_description
1 polymer ?
#
loop_
_entity_poly.entity_id
_entity_poly.type
_entity_poly.pdbx_seq_one_letter_code
_entity_poly.pdbx_strand_id
1 'polypeptide(L)'
;DDEIYIIDDIEKNNVYMWVGLNSSDKKKDHATEFAREIESEQSDEIKILTMKQDREYGSFLAMMKDLKNGLIPGKNVDRRPELKLNIKNKIFEKDPDLRLSEEHQQHDEDLEAVEIHNLEAQIQEAAYFIYLKNYTYDELCWFLAEKIEMATLGMPSLEDIRKKAEKLFQSSITYDELCWLNGEIDVLTSIGLIEKRKIRFK
;
A
#
# COMPACT_ATOMS: atom_id res chain seq x y z
N ASP A 1 -17.41 -0.85 -16.82
CA ASP A 1 -17.96 -1.83 -15.85
C ASP A 1 -18.09 -3.25 -16.40
N ASP A 2 -18.07 -3.46 -17.72
CA ASP A 2 -18.11 -4.78 -18.36
C ASP A 2 -16.76 -5.23 -18.95
N GLU A 3 -15.71 -4.43 -18.72
CA GLU A 3 -14.37 -4.67 -19.25
C GLU A 3 -13.50 -5.45 -18.27
N ILE A 4 -12.44 -6.04 -18.82
CA ILE A 4 -11.40 -6.75 -18.08
C ILE A 4 -10.05 -6.20 -18.53
N TYR A 5 -9.17 -5.91 -17.57
CA TYR A 5 -7.80 -5.46 -17.84
C TYR A 5 -6.82 -6.48 -17.31
N ILE A 6 -5.76 -6.74 -18.08
CA ILE A 6 -4.63 -7.58 -17.69
C ILE A 6 -3.39 -6.71 -17.69
N ILE A 7 -2.62 -6.79 -16.61
CA ILE A 7 -1.40 -6.02 -16.39
C ILE A 7 -0.29 -7.00 -16.07
N ASP A 8 0.74 -7.01 -16.90
CA ASP A 8 1.97 -7.77 -16.66
C ASP A 8 2.96 -6.90 -15.87
N ASP A 9 3.28 -7.33 -14.64
CA ASP A 9 4.23 -6.70 -13.73
C ASP A 9 5.48 -7.57 -13.61
N ILE A 10 6.27 -7.54 -14.69
CA ILE A 10 7.49 -8.33 -14.90
C ILE A 10 8.47 -8.17 -13.73
N GLU A 11 8.60 -6.98 -13.13
CA GLU A 11 9.56 -6.74 -12.05
C GLU A 11 9.27 -7.52 -10.76
N LYS A 12 7.99 -7.84 -10.50
CA LYS A 12 7.56 -8.59 -9.31
C LYS A 12 7.08 -10.00 -9.64
N ASN A 13 7.17 -10.40 -10.90
CA ASN A 13 6.68 -11.68 -11.38
C ASN A 13 5.18 -11.88 -11.09
N ASN A 14 4.39 -10.83 -11.25
CA ASN A 14 2.95 -10.84 -11.00
C ASN A 14 2.17 -10.47 -12.27
N VAL A 15 1.02 -11.09 -12.47
CA VAL A 15 0.05 -10.68 -13.49
C VAL A 15 -1.24 -10.29 -12.77
N TYR A 16 -1.65 -9.03 -12.89
CA TYR A 16 -2.91 -8.56 -12.31
C TYR A 16 -4.02 -8.66 -13.34
N MET A 17 -5.13 -9.30 -12.95
CA MET A 17 -6.36 -9.36 -13.74
C MET A 17 -7.47 -8.62 -13.01
N TRP A 18 -7.90 -7.49 -13.57
CA TRP A 18 -9.01 -6.71 -13.06
C TRP A 18 -10.28 -7.01 -13.81
N VAL A 19 -11.35 -7.32 -13.08
CA VAL A 19 -12.62 -7.80 -13.63
C VAL A 19 -13.74 -6.82 -13.28
N GLY A 20 -14.31 -6.17 -14.30
CA GLY A 20 -15.48 -5.32 -14.17
C GLY A 20 -16.70 -6.08 -13.67
N LEU A 21 -17.56 -5.43 -12.86
CA LEU A 21 -18.73 -6.04 -12.23
C LEU A 21 -19.69 -6.71 -13.22
N ASN A 22 -19.85 -6.11 -14.40
CA ASN A 22 -20.79 -6.54 -15.44
C ASN A 22 -20.12 -7.34 -16.55
N SER A 23 -18.87 -7.79 -16.34
CA SER A 23 -18.15 -8.59 -17.33
C SER A 23 -18.80 -9.97 -17.52
N SER A 24 -18.93 -10.39 -18.78
CA SER A 24 -19.50 -11.69 -19.12
C SER A 24 -18.53 -12.82 -18.79
N ASP A 25 -19.04 -14.01 -18.48
CA ASP A 25 -18.20 -15.16 -18.15
C ASP A 25 -17.29 -15.54 -19.32
N LYS A 26 -17.77 -15.41 -20.55
CA LYS A 26 -16.94 -15.58 -21.76
C LYS A 26 -15.73 -14.62 -21.82
N LYS A 27 -15.89 -13.35 -21.40
CA LYS A 27 -14.75 -12.41 -21.33
C LYS A 27 -13.76 -12.84 -20.24
N LYS A 28 -14.25 -13.33 -19.09
CA LYS A 28 -13.42 -13.81 -17.97
C LYS A 28 -12.61 -15.05 -18.34
N ASP A 29 -13.23 -15.98 -19.07
CA ASP A 29 -12.56 -17.20 -19.55
C ASP A 29 -11.40 -16.85 -20.48
N HIS A 30 -11.64 -15.99 -21.48
CA HIS A 30 -10.59 -15.51 -22.39
C HIS A 30 -9.47 -14.77 -21.67
N ALA A 31 -9.80 -13.92 -20.69
CA ALA A 31 -8.80 -13.19 -19.92
C ALA A 31 -7.95 -14.13 -19.05
N THR A 32 -8.57 -15.16 -18.48
CA THR A 32 -7.87 -16.18 -17.67
C THR A 32 -6.93 -17.01 -18.54
N GLU A 33 -7.37 -17.37 -19.75
CA GLU A 33 -6.54 -18.09 -20.72
C GLU A 33 -5.32 -17.25 -21.14
N PHE A 34 -5.52 -15.96 -21.43
CA PHE A 34 -4.43 -15.05 -21.77
C PHE A 34 -3.44 -14.84 -20.61
N ALA A 35 -3.91 -14.71 -19.37
CA ALA A 35 -3.03 -14.59 -18.21
C ALA A 35 -2.15 -15.84 -18.00
N ARG A 36 -2.69 -17.03 -18.31
CA ARG A 36 -1.94 -18.30 -18.28
C ARG A 36 -0.94 -18.43 -19.42
N GLU A 37 -1.24 -17.84 -20.58
CA GLU A 37 -0.29 -17.77 -21.69
C GLU A 37 0.96 -16.98 -21.27
N ILE A 38 0.77 -15.80 -20.64
CA ILE A 38 1.86 -15.00 -20.06
C ILE A 38 2.65 -15.80 -19.02
N GLU A 39 1.97 -16.53 -18.13
CA GLU A 39 2.60 -17.42 -17.15
C GLU A 39 3.49 -18.48 -17.82
N SER A 40 3.02 -19.06 -18.93
CA SER A 40 3.76 -20.12 -19.64
C SER A 40 4.97 -19.61 -20.45
N GLU A 41 5.00 -18.32 -20.79
CA GLU A 41 6.07 -17.70 -21.58
C GLU A 41 7.28 -17.29 -20.71
N GLN A 42 7.12 -17.12 -19.39
CA GLN A 42 8.21 -16.76 -18.49
C GLN A 42 8.77 -17.98 -17.73
N SER A 43 10.06 -17.96 -17.42
CA SER A 43 10.76 -19.07 -16.75
C SER A 43 10.53 -19.16 -15.24
N ASP A 44 10.01 -18.07 -14.65
CA ASP A 44 9.93 -17.88 -13.20
C ASP A 44 8.48 -18.05 -12.73
N GLU A 45 8.28 -18.46 -11.47
CA GLU A 45 6.95 -18.72 -10.89
C GLU A 45 6.12 -17.43 -10.77
N ILE A 46 5.26 -17.17 -11.78
CA ILE A 46 4.39 -15.99 -11.82
C ILE A 46 3.18 -16.20 -10.92
N LYS A 47 2.76 -15.14 -10.22
CA LYS A 47 1.49 -15.13 -9.49
C LYS A 47 0.42 -14.35 -10.25
N ILE A 48 -0.67 -15.04 -10.63
CA ILE A 48 -1.85 -14.40 -11.21
C ILE A 48 -2.76 -13.91 -10.07
N LEU A 49 -2.90 -12.58 -9.95
CA LEU A 49 -3.70 -11.92 -8.92
C LEU A 49 -4.98 -11.37 -9.54
N THR A 50 -6.10 -12.04 -9.27
CA THR A 50 -7.43 -11.62 -9.75
C THR A 50 -8.10 -10.68 -8.76
N MET A 51 -8.65 -9.58 -9.26
CA MET A 51 -9.40 -8.61 -8.47
C MET A 51 -10.69 -8.19 -9.18
N LYS A 52 -11.70 -7.89 -8.37
CA LYS A 52 -13.00 -7.43 -8.85
C LYS A 52 -13.08 -5.92 -8.70
N GLN A 53 -13.82 -5.29 -9.61
CA GLN A 53 -14.21 -3.89 -9.48
C GLN A 53 -14.84 -3.63 -8.11
N ASP A 54 -14.44 -2.52 -7.49
CA ASP A 54 -14.77 -2.08 -6.12
C ASP A 54 -14.18 -2.97 -5.00
N ARG A 55 -13.19 -3.81 -5.33
CA ARG A 55 -12.41 -4.64 -4.39
C ARG A 55 -10.92 -4.62 -4.74
N GLU A 56 -10.44 -3.54 -5.33
CA GLU A 56 -9.05 -3.35 -5.70
C GLU A 56 -8.20 -2.97 -4.47
N TYR A 57 -7.03 -3.58 -4.34
CA TYR A 57 -6.06 -3.21 -3.31
C TYR A 57 -5.26 -1.98 -3.75
N GLY A 58 -4.69 -1.24 -2.78
CA GLY A 58 -4.08 0.08 -3.01
C GLY A 58 -3.02 0.14 -4.12
N SER A 59 -2.25 -0.93 -4.32
CA SER A 59 -1.27 -1.01 -5.41
C SER A 59 -1.90 -0.93 -6.81
N PHE A 60 -3.10 -1.47 -6.98
CA PHE A 60 -3.81 -1.45 -8.25
C PHE A 60 -4.55 -0.11 -8.48
N LEU A 61 -5.13 0.48 -7.43
CA LEU A 61 -5.78 1.79 -7.51
C LEU A 61 -4.82 2.87 -8.03
N ALA A 62 -3.55 2.80 -7.62
CA ALA A 62 -2.50 3.70 -8.09
C ALA A 62 -2.26 3.63 -9.61
N MET A 63 -2.48 2.46 -10.24
CA MET A 63 -2.32 2.24 -11.69
C MET A 63 -3.61 2.48 -12.48
N MET A 64 -4.76 2.50 -11.80
CA MET A 64 -6.09 2.57 -12.44
C MET A 64 -6.34 3.90 -13.14
N LYS A 65 -5.73 5.00 -12.67
CA LYS A 65 -5.77 6.29 -13.34
C LYS A 65 -5.12 6.23 -14.72
N ASP A 66 -3.96 5.57 -14.83
CA ASP A 66 -3.20 5.47 -16.07
C ASP A 66 -3.87 4.53 -17.07
N LEU A 67 -4.44 3.43 -16.58
CA LEU A 67 -5.25 2.49 -17.37
C LEU A 67 -6.51 3.16 -17.95
N LYS A 68 -7.24 3.96 -17.16
CA LYS A 68 -8.44 4.69 -17.61
C LYS A 68 -8.13 5.75 -18.67
N ASN A 69 -6.94 6.33 -18.63
CA ASN A 69 -6.49 7.30 -19.63
C ASN A 69 -6.05 6.63 -20.96
N GLY A 70 -6.07 5.30 -21.02
CA GLY A 70 -5.63 4.52 -22.16
C GLY A 70 -4.11 4.40 -22.19
N LEU A 71 -3.59 3.24 -21.80
CA LEU A 71 -2.18 2.93 -22.03
C LEU A 71 -1.97 2.78 -23.55
N ILE A 72 -1.11 3.63 -24.10
CA ILE A 72 -0.65 3.50 -25.49
C ILE A 72 0.16 2.20 -25.56
N PRO A 73 -0.16 1.25 -26.44
CA PRO A 73 0.62 0.03 -26.62
C PRO A 73 2.11 0.36 -26.78
N GLY A 74 2.96 -0.26 -25.95
CA GLY A 74 4.41 -0.05 -25.98
C GLY A 74 4.96 1.08 -25.09
N LYS A 75 4.14 1.71 -24.22
CA LYS A 75 4.65 2.58 -23.15
C LYS A 75 4.68 1.86 -21.81
N ASN A 76 5.88 1.80 -21.20
CA ASN A 76 6.03 1.43 -19.79
C ASN A 76 5.40 2.50 -18.90
N VAL A 77 4.65 2.07 -17.89
CA VAL A 77 4.21 2.93 -16.79
C VAL A 77 5.34 2.94 -15.78
N ASP A 78 5.94 4.10 -15.56
CA ASP A 78 6.98 4.24 -14.54
C ASP A 78 6.37 3.94 -13.16
N ARG A 79 6.97 3.00 -12.43
CA ARG A 79 6.57 2.72 -11.05
C ARG A 79 6.66 3.99 -10.21
N ARG A 80 5.63 4.21 -9.40
CA ARG A 80 5.69 5.22 -8.35
C ARG A 80 6.84 4.89 -7.38
N PRO A 81 7.68 5.86 -7.00
CA PRO A 81 8.70 5.64 -5.99
C PRO A 81 8.08 5.14 -4.69
N GLU A 82 8.52 3.97 -4.22
CA GLU A 82 8.12 3.44 -2.92
C GLU A 82 8.55 4.41 -1.80
N LEU A 83 7.66 4.66 -0.83
CA LEU A 83 7.99 5.47 0.33
C LEU A 83 8.98 4.70 1.20
N LYS A 84 10.27 5.02 1.08
CA LYS A 84 11.32 4.44 1.94
C LYS A 84 11.27 5.09 3.32
N LEU A 85 10.57 4.47 4.26
CA LEU A 85 10.64 4.85 5.67
C LEU A 85 11.94 4.29 6.27
N ASN A 86 12.66 5.10 7.03
CA ASN A 86 13.85 4.64 7.75
C ASN A 86 13.41 3.92 9.03
N ILE A 87 12.94 2.68 8.87
CA ILE A 87 12.51 1.82 9.97
C ILE A 87 13.77 1.36 10.71
N LYS A 88 13.94 1.75 11.98
CA LYS A 88 14.92 1.08 12.82
C LYS A 88 14.37 -0.31 13.11
N ASN A 89 15.04 -1.34 12.60
CA ASN A 89 14.80 -2.73 12.99
C ASN A 89 15.06 -2.88 14.49
N LYS A 90 14.05 -2.60 15.32
CA LYS A 90 13.82 -3.37 16.54
C LYS A 90 12.93 -4.53 16.13
N ILE A 91 13.54 -5.49 15.43
CA ILE A 91 13.07 -6.87 15.51
C ILE A 91 13.07 -7.17 17.02
N PHE A 92 11.93 -7.60 17.52
CA PHE A 92 11.74 -8.05 18.90
C PHE A 92 12.96 -8.87 19.31
N GLU A 93 13.76 -8.34 20.25
CA GLU A 93 14.67 -9.19 21.01
C GLU A 93 13.76 -10.21 21.68
N LYS A 94 13.76 -11.45 21.18
CA LYS A 94 13.09 -12.58 21.83
C LYS A 94 13.54 -12.55 23.29
N ASP A 95 12.59 -12.35 24.20
CA ASP A 95 12.83 -12.51 25.63
C ASP A 95 13.34 -13.96 25.82
N PRO A 96 14.61 -14.15 26.24
CA PRO A 96 15.23 -15.48 26.22
C PRO A 96 14.68 -16.43 27.28
N ASP A 97 13.73 -15.99 28.11
CA ASP A 97 13.20 -16.78 29.23
C ASP A 97 11.92 -17.57 28.91
N LEU A 98 11.38 -17.48 27.69
CA LEU A 98 10.27 -18.35 27.27
C LEU A 98 10.81 -19.70 26.74
N ARG A 99 11.22 -20.57 27.65
CA ARG A 99 11.48 -21.99 27.35
C ARG A 99 10.16 -22.68 27.00
N LEU A 100 9.88 -22.84 25.71
CA LEU A 100 8.92 -23.81 25.20
C LEU A 100 9.66 -24.78 24.28
N SER A 101 9.43 -26.06 24.56
CA SER A 101 10.04 -27.25 23.99
C SER A 101 9.92 -27.33 22.48
N GLU A 102 10.96 -27.88 21.86
CA GLU A 102 11.13 -28.15 20.44
C GLU A 102 10.00 -29.02 19.87
N GLU A 103 8.96 -28.39 19.35
CA GLU A 103 7.98 -28.90 18.38
C GLU A 103 7.25 -27.66 17.84
N HIS A 104 6.86 -27.63 16.57
CA HIS A 104 6.19 -26.53 15.83
C HIS A 104 7.10 -25.60 14.98
N GLN A 105 7.57 -26.12 13.84
CA GLN A 105 7.97 -25.29 12.68
C GLN A 105 6.79 -24.89 11.77
N GLN A 106 5.55 -25.11 12.22
CA GLN A 106 4.34 -24.85 11.43
C GLN A 106 3.48 -23.68 11.97
N HIS A 107 3.90 -23.02 13.05
CA HIS A 107 3.08 -22.06 13.79
C HIS A 107 3.53 -20.58 13.61
N ASP A 108 4.71 -20.36 13.02
CA ASP A 108 5.27 -19.00 12.84
C ASP A 108 4.60 -18.25 11.67
N GLU A 109 4.25 -18.93 10.57
CA GLU A 109 3.55 -18.29 9.42
C GLU A 109 2.13 -17.84 9.79
N ASP A 110 1.41 -18.62 10.61
CA ASP A 110 0.07 -18.28 11.07
C ASP A 110 0.08 -17.10 12.07
N LEU A 111 1.13 -16.98 12.89
CA LEU A 111 1.29 -15.86 13.82
C LEU A 111 1.59 -14.55 13.08
N GLU A 112 2.48 -14.58 12.08
CA GLU A 112 2.84 -13.41 11.28
C GLU A 112 1.65 -12.93 10.42
N ALA A 113 0.89 -13.85 9.82
CA ALA A 113 -0.33 -13.52 9.07
C ALA A 113 -1.43 -12.92 9.96
N VAL A 114 -1.61 -13.44 11.18
CA VAL A 114 -2.59 -12.91 12.14
C VAL A 114 -2.16 -11.52 12.65
N GLU A 115 -0.88 -11.29 12.90
CA GLU A 115 -0.37 -9.96 13.30
C GLU A 115 -0.48 -8.92 12.18
N ILE A 116 -0.16 -9.28 10.93
CA ILE A 116 -0.33 -8.39 9.77
C ILE A 116 -1.80 -8.05 9.56
N HIS A 117 -2.68 -9.05 9.62
CA HIS A 117 -4.13 -8.84 9.48
C HIS A 117 -4.70 -7.96 10.61
N ASN A 118 -4.12 -8.00 11.81
CA ASN A 118 -4.47 -7.10 12.91
C ASN A 118 -3.99 -5.66 12.65
N LEU A 119 -2.81 -5.49 12.05
CA LEU A 119 -2.28 -4.17 11.72
C LEU A 119 -3.10 -3.49 10.62
N GLU A 120 -3.43 -4.20 9.54
CA GLU A 120 -4.26 -3.65 8.45
C GLU A 120 -5.64 -3.23 8.95
N ALA A 121 -6.26 -4.02 9.82
CA ALA A 121 -7.54 -3.67 10.44
C ALA A 121 -7.45 -2.38 11.27
N GLN A 122 -6.37 -2.21 12.04
CA GLN A 122 -6.13 -0.97 12.80
C GLN A 122 -5.89 0.24 11.88
N ILE A 123 -5.16 0.05 10.78
CA ILE A 123 -4.93 1.11 9.79
C ILE A 123 -6.25 1.49 9.12
N GLN A 124 -7.05 0.51 8.72
CA GLN A 124 -8.36 0.74 8.11
C GLN A 124 -9.30 1.50 9.07
N GLU A 125 -9.34 1.11 10.35
CA GLU A 125 -10.12 1.80 11.36
C GLU A 125 -9.63 3.26 11.54
N ALA A 126 -8.32 3.46 11.64
CA ALA A 126 -7.74 4.79 11.76
C ALA A 126 -8.05 5.67 10.53
N ALA A 127 -7.93 5.13 9.32
CA ALA A 127 -8.24 5.80 8.07
C ALA A 127 -9.72 6.19 8.00
N TYR A 128 -10.62 5.30 8.43
CA TYR A 128 -12.05 5.58 8.50
C TYR A 128 -12.36 6.75 9.46
N PHE A 129 -11.74 6.79 10.63
CA PHE A 129 -11.91 7.94 11.54
C PHE A 129 -11.35 9.25 10.99
N ILE A 130 -10.27 9.21 10.20
CA ILE A 130 -9.76 10.38 9.49
C ILE A 130 -10.75 10.84 8.42
N TYR A 131 -11.30 9.91 7.64
CA TYR A 131 -12.33 10.18 6.64
C TYR A 131 -13.54 10.89 7.26
N LEU A 132 -14.04 10.40 8.40
CA LEU A 132 -15.18 10.99 9.12
C LEU A 132 -14.94 12.42 9.61
N LYS A 133 -13.68 12.83 9.82
CA LYS A 133 -13.35 14.21 10.18
C LYS A 133 -13.51 15.19 9.03
N ASN A 134 -13.62 14.67 7.79
CA ASN A 134 -13.94 15.44 6.59
C ASN A 134 -12.99 16.63 6.38
N TYR A 135 -11.69 16.38 6.58
CA TYR A 135 -10.64 17.33 6.23
C TYR A 135 -10.64 17.58 4.73
N THR A 136 -10.12 18.73 4.31
CA THR A 136 -9.90 18.98 2.89
C THR A 136 -8.71 18.18 2.37
N TYR A 137 -8.63 17.99 1.05
CA TYR A 137 -7.55 17.24 0.43
C TYR A 137 -6.16 17.89 0.70
N ASP A 138 -6.09 19.21 0.69
CA ASP A 138 -4.88 19.97 1.03
C ASP A 138 -4.50 19.85 2.52
N GLU A 139 -5.47 19.82 3.43
CA GLU A 139 -5.22 19.54 4.85
C GLU A 139 -4.63 18.13 5.04
N LEU A 140 -5.18 17.12 4.37
CA LEU A 140 -4.66 15.74 4.45
C LEU A 140 -3.24 15.62 3.87
N CYS A 141 -2.95 16.30 2.77
CA CYS A 141 -1.61 16.41 2.21
C CYS A 141 -0.64 17.09 3.19
N TRP A 142 -1.10 18.14 3.87
CA TRP A 142 -0.31 18.83 4.89
C TRP A 142 0.00 17.93 6.09
N PHE A 143 -1.00 17.25 6.65
CA PHE A 143 -0.79 16.33 7.79
C PHE A 143 0.17 15.19 7.45
N LEU A 144 0.01 14.61 6.25
CA LEU A 144 0.89 13.54 5.80
C LEU A 144 2.32 14.05 5.60
N ALA A 145 2.49 15.22 5.01
CA ALA A 145 3.79 15.87 4.84
C ALA A 145 4.47 16.13 6.18
N GLU A 146 3.76 16.73 7.13
CA GLU A 146 4.26 17.01 8.47
C GLU A 146 4.74 15.73 9.17
N LYS A 147 3.93 14.66 9.12
CA LYS A 147 4.28 13.35 9.70
C LYS A 147 5.53 12.74 9.05
N ILE A 148 5.60 12.74 7.72
CA ILE A 148 6.76 12.19 6.98
C ILE A 148 8.03 12.97 7.29
N GLU A 149 7.97 14.30 7.25
CA GLU A 149 9.13 15.15 7.49
C GLU A 149 9.55 15.12 8.96
N MET A 150 8.62 14.99 9.91
CA MET A 150 8.94 14.72 11.32
C MET A 150 9.67 13.38 11.49
N ALA A 151 9.21 12.31 10.83
CA ALA A 151 9.88 11.01 10.90
C ALA A 151 11.28 11.02 10.24
N THR A 152 11.45 11.83 9.18
CA THR A 152 12.68 11.86 8.37
C THR A 152 13.73 12.81 8.96
N LEU A 153 13.33 14.04 9.29
CA LEU A 153 14.23 15.12 9.71
C LEU A 153 14.23 15.31 11.24
N GLY A 154 13.23 14.80 11.95
CA GLY A 154 13.03 15.00 13.39
C GLY A 154 12.50 16.39 13.76
N MET A 155 13.05 17.45 13.16
CA MET A 155 12.57 18.83 13.27
C MET A 155 12.56 19.48 11.89
N PRO A 156 11.49 19.27 11.11
CA PRO A 156 11.34 19.92 9.82
C PRO A 156 10.98 21.40 10.00
N SER A 157 11.42 22.24 9.05
CA SER A 157 10.91 23.61 8.96
C SER A 157 9.51 23.63 8.33
N LEU A 158 8.77 24.73 8.51
CA LEU A 158 7.50 24.93 7.80
C LEU A 158 7.66 24.87 6.27
N GLU A 159 8.82 25.28 5.76
CA GLU A 159 9.10 25.24 4.33
C GLU A 159 9.33 23.79 3.83
N ASP A 160 9.93 22.93 4.64
CA ASP A 160 10.10 21.50 4.31
C ASP A 160 8.74 20.81 4.24
N ILE A 161 7.88 21.06 5.23
CA ILE A 161 6.50 20.55 5.28
C ILE A 161 5.73 21.07 4.06
N ARG A 162 5.81 22.38 3.76
CA ARG A 162 5.12 22.99 2.63
C ARG A 162 5.53 22.36 1.31
N LYS A 163 6.84 22.24 1.05
CA LYS A 163 7.36 21.60 -0.17
C LYS A 163 6.91 20.15 -0.31
N LYS A 164 6.87 19.41 0.81
CA LYS A 164 6.41 18.02 0.80
C LYS A 164 4.90 17.93 0.57
N ALA A 165 4.11 18.81 1.18
CA ALA A 165 2.67 18.89 0.99
C ALA A 165 2.31 19.26 -0.46
N GLU A 166 3.01 20.22 -1.07
CA GLU A 166 2.86 20.57 -2.49
C GLU A 166 3.14 19.37 -3.41
N LYS A 167 4.20 18.60 -3.12
CA LYS A 167 4.51 17.37 -3.87
C LYS A 167 3.41 16.31 -3.73
N LEU A 168 2.87 16.12 -2.53
CA LEU A 168 1.75 15.20 -2.30
C LEU A 168 0.49 15.69 -3.00
N PHE A 169 0.20 16.98 -2.96
CA PHE A 169 -0.96 17.58 -3.61
C PHE A 169 -0.93 17.41 -5.12
N GLN A 170 0.24 17.60 -5.73
CA GLN A 170 0.46 17.42 -7.17
C GLN A 170 0.57 15.95 -7.59
N SER A 171 0.71 15.04 -6.62
CA SER A 171 0.75 13.63 -6.91
C SER A 171 -0.64 13.08 -7.25
N SER A 172 -0.70 11.91 -7.87
CA SER A 172 -1.95 11.23 -8.21
C SER A 172 -2.63 10.52 -7.03
N ILE A 173 -2.27 10.83 -5.77
CA ILE A 173 -2.91 10.22 -4.58
C ILE A 173 -4.39 10.61 -4.53
N THR A 174 -5.23 9.68 -4.14
CA THR A 174 -6.67 9.91 -3.92
C THR A 174 -6.94 10.35 -2.48
N TYR A 175 -8.13 10.88 -2.23
CA TYR A 175 -8.53 11.27 -0.88
C TYR A 175 -8.47 10.09 0.11
N ASP A 176 -8.99 8.93 -0.30
CA ASP A 176 -9.01 7.73 0.55
C ASP A 176 -7.61 7.19 0.83
N GLU A 177 -6.71 7.22 -0.17
CA GLU A 177 -5.30 6.88 0.03
C GLU A 177 -4.61 7.86 0.99
N LEU A 178 -4.93 9.16 0.96
CA LEU A 178 -4.41 10.11 1.94
C LEU A 178 -4.92 9.80 3.35
N CYS A 179 -6.18 9.41 3.51
CA CYS A 179 -6.71 8.96 4.79
C CYS A 179 -5.99 7.70 5.28
N TRP A 180 -5.77 6.73 4.38
CA TRP A 180 -5.03 5.50 4.66
C TRP A 180 -3.61 5.79 5.12
N LEU A 181 -2.82 6.52 4.34
CA LEU A 181 -1.41 6.83 4.65
C LEU A 181 -1.27 7.64 5.95
N ASN A 182 -2.21 8.56 6.21
CA ASN A 182 -2.24 9.27 7.48
C ASN A 182 -2.52 8.33 8.66
N GLY A 183 -3.46 7.39 8.51
CA GLY A 183 -3.81 6.39 9.51
C GLY A 183 -2.68 5.38 9.75
N GLU A 184 -2.02 4.94 8.68
CA GLU A 184 -0.87 4.05 8.73
C GLU A 184 0.26 4.64 9.57
N ILE A 185 0.66 5.89 9.29
CA ILE A 185 1.70 6.54 10.11
C ILE A 185 1.24 6.70 11.57
N ASP A 186 -0.04 7.01 11.82
CA ASP A 186 -0.56 7.14 13.18
C ASP A 186 -0.50 5.81 13.95
N VAL A 187 -0.90 4.70 13.33
CA VAL A 187 -0.84 3.35 13.90
C VAL A 187 0.61 2.96 14.16
N LEU A 188 1.48 3.03 13.14
CA LEU A 188 2.91 2.69 13.25
C LEU A 188 3.62 3.51 14.35
N THR A 189 3.23 4.77 14.50
CA THR A 189 3.75 5.64 15.55
C THR A 189 3.21 5.25 16.93
N SER A 190 1.94 4.84 17.03
CA SER A 190 1.32 4.42 18.29
C SER A 190 1.93 3.15 18.86
N ILE A 191 2.30 2.20 17.98
CA ILE A 191 2.97 0.95 18.35
C ILE A 191 4.50 1.10 18.48
N GLY A 192 5.03 2.32 18.29
CA GLY A 192 6.43 2.63 18.53
C GLY A 192 7.40 2.23 17.41
N LEU A 193 6.91 1.85 16.23
CA LEU A 193 7.74 1.60 15.05
C LEU A 193 8.25 2.89 14.40
N ILE A 194 7.58 4.03 14.67
CA ILE A 194 8.03 5.37 14.30
C ILE A 194 8.24 6.21 15.58
N GLU A 195 9.44 6.75 15.79
CA GLU A 195 9.76 7.59 16.95
C GLU A 195 9.05 8.96 16.87
N LYS A 196 8.06 9.22 17.74
CA LYS A 196 7.63 10.60 18.07
C LYS A 196 8.74 11.27 18.90
N ARG A 197 9.61 12.07 18.27
CA ARG A 197 10.51 12.94 19.03
C ARG A 197 9.70 14.06 19.69
N LYS A 198 9.31 13.87 20.96
CA LYS A 198 8.71 14.90 21.82
C LYS A 198 9.68 16.07 21.99
N ILE A 199 9.31 17.25 21.48
CA ILE A 199 9.96 18.50 21.84
C ILE A 199 9.36 18.96 23.19
N ARG A 200 10.19 19.08 24.23
CA ARG A 200 9.87 19.92 25.39
C ARG A 200 10.24 21.35 25.01
N PHE A 201 9.26 22.24 24.93
CA PHE A 201 9.56 23.67 25.01
C PHE A 201 10.05 23.96 26.44
N LYS A 202 11.24 24.55 26.56
CA LYS A 202 11.75 25.16 27.79
C LYS A 202 11.56 26.67 27.68
#